data_AF-A0A3P7NPG7-F1
#
_entry.id   AF-A0A3P7NPG7-F1
#
_cell.length_a   1.000
_cell.length_b   1.000
_cell.length_c   1.000
_cell.angle_alpha   90.00
_cell.angle_beta   90.00
_cell.angle_gamma   90.00
#
_symmetry.space_group_name_H-M   'P 1'
#
loop_
_entity.id
_entity.type
_entity.pdbx_description
1 polymer ?
#
loop_
_entity_poly.entity_id
_entity_poly.type
_entity_poly.pdbx_seq_one_letter_code
_entity_poly.pdbx_strand_id
1 'polypeptide(L)'
;MFQTRLARLIKYGKKDVEVCNHFLSDVVFKVGSPSTHISPSCIDETGTLVDAQIVCEKDSTRLVPISKWGASMPRPIIFFGWGQTRQTASDVARTESNTLLGWDQLSLRLLRSKGAKPIIILHSDLSALGSAAEKVQFLKKRIADTS
;
A
#
# COMPACT_ATOMS: atom_id res chain seq x y z
N MET A 1 -6.01 11.78 -14.24
CA MET A 1 -4.65 11.22 -14.45
C MET A 1 -3.51 12.14 -13.97
N PHE A 2 -3.54 13.45 -14.26
CA PHE A 2 -2.49 14.39 -13.80
C PHE A 2 -2.37 14.56 -12.27
N GLN A 3 -3.50 14.52 -11.56
CA GLN A 3 -3.55 14.71 -10.09
C GLN A 3 -2.80 13.61 -9.33
N THR A 4 -2.97 12.33 -9.71
CA THR A 4 -2.27 11.21 -9.06
C THR A 4 -0.77 11.27 -9.26
N ARG A 5 -0.30 11.64 -10.46
CA ARG A 5 1.14 11.78 -10.74
C ARG A 5 1.77 12.85 -9.86
N LEU A 6 1.13 14.01 -9.75
CA LEU A 6 1.61 15.10 -8.90
C LEU A 6 1.56 14.72 -7.42
N ALA A 7 0.47 14.08 -6.95
CA ALA A 7 0.35 13.61 -5.58
C ALA A 7 1.46 12.62 -5.20
N ARG A 8 1.84 11.70 -6.11
CA ARG A 8 2.97 10.79 -5.90
C ARG A 8 4.31 11.52 -5.83
N LEU A 9 4.53 12.51 -6.69
CA LEU A 9 5.74 13.35 -6.63
C LEU A 9 5.82 14.16 -5.33
N ILE A 10 4.69 14.64 -4.82
CA ILE A 10 4.61 15.32 -3.52
C ILE A 10 4.88 14.35 -2.38
N LYS A 11 4.27 13.14 -2.43
CA LYS A 11 4.38 12.13 -1.38
C LYS A 11 5.80 11.55 -1.26
N TYR A 12 6.43 11.22 -2.38
CA TYR A 12 7.71 10.50 -2.41
C TYR A 12 8.91 11.40 -2.78
N GLY A 13 8.67 12.55 -3.38
CA GLY A 13 9.74 13.27 -4.08
C GLY A 13 10.21 12.53 -5.33
N LYS A 14 11.11 13.18 -6.08
CA LYS A 14 11.61 12.67 -7.37
C LYS A 14 12.61 11.50 -7.24
N LYS A 15 13.12 11.19 -6.04
CA LYS A 15 14.11 10.10 -5.86
C LYS A 15 13.46 8.80 -5.39
N ASP A 16 12.43 8.90 -4.54
CA ASP A 16 11.78 7.72 -3.96
C ASP A 16 10.57 7.25 -4.78
N VAL A 17 10.11 8.04 -5.76
CA VAL A 17 8.99 7.65 -6.64
C VAL A 17 9.37 6.46 -7.53
N GLU A 18 10.61 6.38 -7.97
CA GLU A 18 11.15 5.25 -8.75
C GLU A 18 11.20 3.98 -7.89
N VAL A 19 11.58 4.11 -6.61
CA VAL A 19 11.58 2.98 -5.67
C VAL A 19 10.16 2.45 -5.46
N CYS A 20 9.18 3.35 -5.29
CA CYS A 20 7.77 2.99 -5.24
C CYS A 20 7.30 2.32 -6.53
N ASN A 21 7.68 2.85 -7.71
CA ASN A 21 7.36 2.23 -9.00
C ASN A 21 7.92 0.81 -9.12
N HIS A 22 9.18 0.59 -8.74
CA HIS A 22 9.79 -0.75 -8.74
C HIS A 22 9.05 -1.69 -7.78
N PHE A 23 8.66 -1.23 -6.59
CA PHE A 23 7.84 -2.05 -5.69
C PHE A 23 6.51 -2.43 -6.33
N LEU A 24 5.81 -1.48 -6.95
CA LEU A 24 4.54 -1.74 -7.62
C LEU A 24 4.71 -2.74 -8.77
N SER A 25 5.71 -2.54 -9.64
CA SER A 25 5.94 -3.44 -10.79
C SER A 25 6.44 -4.82 -10.39
N ASP A 26 7.41 -4.89 -9.48
CA ASP A 26 8.18 -6.10 -9.24
C ASP A 26 7.58 -6.98 -8.16
N VAL A 27 6.67 -6.42 -7.36
CA VAL A 27 6.05 -7.10 -6.22
C VAL A 27 4.54 -7.09 -6.36
N VAL A 28 3.91 -5.92 -6.33
CA VAL A 28 2.44 -5.82 -6.29
C VAL A 28 1.82 -6.43 -7.55
N PHE A 29 2.26 -6.01 -8.73
CA PHE A 29 1.71 -6.47 -10.01
C PHE A 29 2.06 -7.93 -10.35
N LYS A 30 3.03 -8.54 -9.66
CA LYS A 30 3.28 -9.98 -9.74
C LYS A 30 2.33 -10.80 -8.88
N VAL A 31 1.73 -10.21 -7.86
CA VAL A 31 0.69 -10.87 -7.04
C VAL A 31 -0.63 -10.93 -7.80
N GLY A 32 -0.91 -9.95 -8.65
CA GLY A 32 -2.05 -9.96 -9.57
C GLY A 32 -1.87 -8.95 -10.70
N SER A 33 -2.35 -9.30 -11.89
CA SER A 33 -2.18 -8.43 -13.07
C SER A 33 -2.85 -7.06 -12.87
N PRO A 34 -2.16 -5.94 -13.20
CA PRO A 34 -2.76 -4.61 -13.23
C PRO A 34 -4.02 -4.59 -14.09
N SER A 35 -5.01 -3.80 -13.70
CA SER A 35 -6.29 -3.67 -14.42
C SER A 35 -7.13 -4.94 -14.49
N THR A 36 -6.62 -6.08 -14.02
CA THR A 36 -7.39 -7.33 -13.89
C THR A 36 -7.72 -7.62 -12.44
N HIS A 37 -6.75 -7.56 -11.53
CA HIS A 37 -6.94 -7.86 -10.10
C HIS A 37 -6.49 -6.74 -9.18
N ILE A 38 -5.67 -5.83 -9.69
CA ILE A 38 -5.08 -4.72 -8.92
C ILE A 38 -5.38 -3.41 -9.63
N SER A 39 -6.00 -2.48 -8.90
CA SER A 39 -6.24 -1.12 -9.39
C SER A 39 -4.95 -0.30 -9.31
N PRO A 40 -4.66 0.55 -10.31
CA PRO A 40 -3.53 1.48 -10.25
C PRO A 40 -3.70 2.51 -9.12
N SER A 41 -2.63 3.27 -8.86
CA SER A 41 -2.66 4.33 -7.86
C SER A 41 -3.79 5.33 -8.12
N CYS A 42 -4.47 5.75 -7.06
CA CYS A 42 -5.57 6.71 -7.14
C CYS A 42 -5.61 7.58 -5.88
N ILE A 43 -6.30 8.71 -5.97
CA ILE A 43 -6.70 9.49 -4.80
C ILE A 43 -8.13 9.03 -4.49
N ASP A 44 -8.36 8.53 -3.29
CA ASP A 44 -9.68 8.09 -2.88
C ASP A 44 -10.61 9.28 -2.60
N GLU A 45 -11.87 9.01 -2.28
CA GLU A 45 -12.87 10.03 -1.97
C GLU A 45 -12.55 10.88 -0.73
N THR A 46 -11.62 10.45 0.12
CA THR A 46 -11.14 11.21 1.29
C THR A 46 -9.94 12.11 0.97
N GLY A 47 -9.45 12.08 -0.27
CA GLY A 47 -8.20 12.75 -0.65
C GLY A 47 -6.96 11.95 -0.28
N THR A 48 -7.11 10.70 0.16
CA THR A 48 -5.97 9.84 0.51
C THR A 48 -5.36 9.25 -0.76
N LEU A 49 -4.05 9.46 -0.95
CA LEU A 49 -3.31 8.81 -2.02
C LEU A 49 -3.07 7.33 -1.67
N VAL A 50 -3.64 6.45 -2.50
CA VAL A 50 -3.48 5.00 -2.44
C VAL A 50 -2.58 4.55 -3.59
N ASP A 51 -1.59 3.70 -3.29
CA ASP A 51 -0.61 3.26 -4.28
C ASP A 51 -1.13 2.12 -5.16
N ALA A 52 -1.91 1.21 -4.59
CA ALA A 52 -2.65 0.19 -5.31
C ALA A 52 -3.86 -0.27 -4.49
N GLN A 53 -4.82 -0.95 -5.12
CA GLN A 53 -5.96 -1.53 -4.40
C GLN A 53 -6.21 -2.96 -4.84
N ILE A 54 -6.71 -3.78 -3.91
CA ILE A 54 -7.09 -5.17 -4.16
C ILE A 54 -8.40 -5.52 -3.47
N VAL A 55 -9.10 -6.52 -3.99
CA VAL A 55 -10.21 -7.19 -3.29
C VAL A 55 -9.87 -8.67 -3.19
N CYS A 56 -10.09 -9.27 -2.03
CA CYS A 56 -9.94 -10.71 -1.83
C CYS A 56 -11.32 -11.35 -1.77
N GLU A 57 -11.41 -12.61 -2.19
CA GLU A 57 -12.60 -13.44 -1.94
C GLU A 57 -12.86 -13.52 -0.44
N LYS A 58 -14.14 -13.59 -0.06
CA LYS A 58 -14.51 -13.74 1.34
C LYS A 58 -13.89 -15.03 1.89
N ASP A 59 -13.27 -14.92 3.07
CA ASP A 59 -12.61 -16.04 3.78
C ASP A 59 -11.48 -16.73 2.97
N SER A 60 -10.88 -16.02 2.02
CA SER A 60 -9.86 -16.54 1.11
C SER A 60 -8.79 -15.47 0.81
N THR A 61 -7.59 -15.92 0.45
CA THR A 61 -6.50 -15.04 -0.01
C THR A 61 -6.49 -14.82 -1.52
N ARG A 62 -7.46 -15.40 -2.24
CA ARG A 62 -7.58 -15.27 -3.70
C ARG A 62 -8.06 -13.87 -4.06
N LEU A 63 -7.45 -13.27 -5.07
CA LEU A 63 -7.83 -11.93 -5.54
C LEU A 63 -9.08 -12.00 -6.41
N VAL A 64 -9.98 -11.05 -6.22
CA VAL A 64 -11.17 -10.86 -7.05
C VAL A 64 -10.82 -9.96 -8.23
N PRO A 65 -11.20 -10.32 -9.47
CA PRO A 65 -11.02 -9.45 -10.62
C PRO A 65 -11.73 -8.10 -10.46
N ILE A 66 -11.14 -7.00 -10.94
CA ILE A 66 -11.67 -5.63 -10.85
C ILE A 66 -13.08 -5.53 -11.43
N SER A 67 -13.36 -6.23 -12.53
CA SER A 67 -14.68 -6.29 -13.15
C SER A 67 -15.77 -6.89 -12.24
N LYS A 68 -15.37 -7.57 -11.15
CA LYS A 68 -16.25 -8.22 -10.19
C LYS A 68 -16.20 -7.58 -8.79
N TRP A 69 -15.51 -6.43 -8.62
CA TRP A 69 -15.42 -5.80 -7.30
C TRP A 69 -16.80 -5.39 -6.75
N GLY A 70 -17.73 -4.97 -7.60
CA GLY A 70 -19.09 -4.62 -7.19
C GLY A 70 -19.11 -3.56 -6.09
N ALA A 71 -19.90 -3.77 -5.03
CA ALA A 71 -19.94 -2.92 -3.84
C ALA A 71 -18.88 -3.30 -2.77
N SER A 72 -17.97 -4.24 -3.08
CA SER A 72 -16.93 -4.66 -2.12
C SER A 72 -15.96 -3.52 -1.88
N MET A 73 -15.70 -3.22 -0.61
CA MET A 73 -14.73 -2.19 -0.26
C MET A 73 -13.30 -2.67 -0.60
N PRO A 74 -12.60 -2.00 -1.53
CA PRO A 74 -11.24 -2.38 -1.87
C PRO A 74 -10.30 -2.13 -0.68
N ARG A 75 -9.32 -3.02 -0.53
CA ARG A 75 -8.25 -2.89 0.45
C ARG A 75 -7.13 -2.05 -0.16
N PRO A 76 -6.84 -0.86 0.38
CA PRO A 76 -5.79 0.01 -0.15
C PRO A 76 -4.42 -0.52 0.29
N ILE A 77 -3.50 -0.64 -0.65
CA ILE A 77 -2.08 -0.89 -0.42
C ILE A 77 -1.38 0.46 -0.46
N ILE A 78 -0.67 0.79 0.61
CA ILE A 78 0.03 2.06 0.77
C ILE A 78 1.50 1.79 1.06
N PHE A 79 2.36 2.32 0.20
CA PHE A 79 3.80 2.25 0.34
C PHE A 79 4.33 3.50 1.07
N PHE A 80 5.31 3.32 1.94
CA PHE A 80 6.01 4.40 2.63
C PHE A 80 7.51 4.33 2.34
N GLY A 81 8.01 5.34 1.63
CA GLY A 81 9.42 5.49 1.26
C GLY A 81 10.28 6.11 2.36
N TRP A 82 11.62 6.13 2.15
CA TRP A 82 12.59 6.70 3.10
C TRP A 82 12.32 8.18 3.42
N GLY A 83 11.87 8.99 2.44
CA GLY A 83 11.61 10.41 2.65
C GLY A 83 10.40 10.76 3.53
N GLN A 84 9.55 9.80 3.90
CA GLN A 84 8.27 10.10 4.57
C GLN A 84 8.33 10.09 6.09
N THR A 85 9.51 9.90 6.69
CA THR A 85 9.58 9.66 8.12
C THR A 85 10.34 10.75 8.89
N ARG A 86 9.57 11.58 9.58
CA ARG A 86 9.86 11.82 11.01
C ARG A 86 9.66 10.48 11.74
N GLN A 87 10.56 9.52 11.50
CA GLN A 87 10.65 8.26 12.25
C GLN A 87 11.23 8.66 13.60
N THR A 88 10.47 8.46 14.69
CA THR A 88 11.07 8.62 16.01
C THR A 88 12.13 7.55 16.20
N ALA A 89 13.36 7.99 16.49
CA ALA A 89 14.33 7.19 17.20
C ALA A 89 13.82 7.01 18.64
N SER A 90 13.10 5.92 18.91
CA SER A 90 12.86 5.51 20.29
C SER A 90 12.74 3.99 20.36
N ASP A 91 13.35 3.40 21.40
CA ASP A 91 13.50 1.96 21.69
C ASP A 91 12.19 1.19 21.95
N VAL A 92 11.06 1.64 21.39
CA VAL A 92 9.77 0.97 21.51
C VAL A 92 9.52 0.12 20.27
N ALA A 93 9.09 -1.13 20.47
CA ALA A 93 8.77 -2.06 19.39
C ALA A 93 7.84 -1.41 18.34
N ARG A 94 8.27 -1.43 17.07
CA ARG A 94 7.61 -0.78 15.94
C ARG A 94 6.26 -1.42 15.66
N THR A 95 5.18 -0.82 16.13
CA THR A 95 3.81 -1.14 15.72
C THR A 95 3.33 -0.21 14.61
N GLU A 96 2.36 -0.64 13.81
CA GLU A 96 1.75 0.19 12.74
C GLU A 96 1.21 1.52 13.26
N SER A 97 0.83 1.59 14.55
CA SER A 97 0.35 2.80 15.22
C SER A 97 1.45 3.84 15.51
N ASN A 98 2.70 3.39 15.64
CA ASN A 98 3.82 4.19 16.15
C ASN A 98 4.87 4.52 15.08
N THR A 99 4.74 3.95 13.87
CA THR A 99 5.75 4.09 12.82
C THR A 99 5.49 5.27 11.88
N LEU A 100 4.25 5.78 11.85
CA LEU A 100 3.81 6.83 10.92
C LEU A 100 3.27 8.04 11.69
N LEU A 101 3.77 9.23 11.36
CA LEU A 101 3.38 10.51 11.96
C LEU A 101 2.77 11.45 10.91
N GLY A 102 1.97 12.41 11.37
CA GLY A 102 1.47 13.50 10.53
C GLY A 102 0.37 13.08 9.54
N TRP A 103 0.47 13.55 8.29
CA TRP A 103 -0.55 13.36 7.25
C TRP A 103 -0.81 11.89 6.90
N ASP A 104 0.23 11.05 6.97
CA ASP A 104 0.11 9.62 6.72
C ASP A 104 -0.73 8.91 7.79
N GLN A 105 -0.56 9.30 9.06
CA GLN A 105 -1.35 8.75 10.17
C GLN A 105 -2.83 9.19 10.07
N LEU A 106 -3.08 10.44 9.69
CA LEU A 106 -4.43 10.94 9.46
C LEU A 106 -5.12 10.17 8.32
N SER A 107 -4.43 10.00 7.20
CA SER A 107 -4.92 9.27 6.03
C SER A 107 -5.33 7.83 6.39
N LEU A 108 -4.51 7.13 7.17
CA LEU A 108 -4.84 5.79 7.67
C LEU A 108 -6.05 5.77 8.60
N ARG A 109 -6.19 6.77 9.49
CA ARG A 109 -7.35 6.88 10.37
C ARG A 109 -8.63 7.13 9.59
N LEU A 110 -8.59 7.96 8.55
CA LEU A 110 -9.74 8.23 7.68
C LEU A 110 -10.17 6.97 6.93
N LEU A 111 -9.22 6.25 6.32
CA LEU A 111 -9.50 4.97 5.66
C LEU A 111 -10.12 3.95 6.62
N ARG A 112 -9.54 3.78 7.81
CA ARG A 112 -10.05 2.85 8.82
C ARG A 112 -11.43 3.25 9.34
N SER A 113 -11.71 4.55 9.49
CA SER A 113 -13.03 5.04 9.92
C SER A 113 -14.15 4.69 8.93
N LYS A 114 -13.81 4.52 7.65
CA LYS A 114 -14.73 4.06 6.60
C LYS A 114 -14.89 2.53 6.58
N GLY A 115 -14.17 1.78 7.42
CA GLY A 115 -14.15 0.32 7.40
C GLY A 115 -13.14 -0.29 6.44
N ALA A 116 -12.29 0.52 5.80
CA ALA A 116 -11.22 -0.02 4.96
C ALA A 116 -10.09 -0.60 5.83
N LYS A 117 -9.52 -1.72 5.39
CA LYS A 117 -8.36 -2.36 6.02
C LYS A 117 -7.10 -2.08 5.18
N PRO A 118 -6.39 -0.95 5.39
CA PRO A 118 -5.19 -0.62 4.61
C PRO A 118 -4.04 -1.59 4.89
N ILE A 119 -3.33 -2.00 3.85
CA ILE A 119 -2.10 -2.77 3.91
C ILE A 119 -0.92 -1.80 3.83
N ILE A 120 -0.16 -1.71 4.92
CA ILE A 120 0.96 -0.79 5.06
C ILE A 120 2.26 -1.52 4.69
N ILE A 121 3.01 -0.95 3.76
CA ILE A 121 4.31 -1.49 3.33
C ILE A 121 5.38 -0.43 3.56
N LEU A 122 6.33 -0.71 4.44
CA LEU A 122 7.46 0.15 4.72
C LEU A 122 8.63 -0.21 3.81
N HIS A 123 9.41 0.79 3.38
CA HIS A 123 10.64 0.52 2.66
C HIS A 123 11.61 -0.36 3.49
N SER A 124 11.71 -0.16 4.81
CA SER A 124 12.57 -0.97 5.68
C SER A 124 12.30 -2.47 5.54
N ASP A 125 11.02 -2.83 5.45
CA ASP A 125 10.55 -4.21 5.36
C ASP A 125 10.92 -4.82 4.00
N LEU A 126 10.85 -4.01 2.93
CA LEU A 126 11.24 -4.45 1.60
C LEU A 126 12.77 -4.50 1.41
N SER A 127 13.52 -3.60 2.03
CA SER A 127 14.99 -3.58 1.94
C SER A 127 15.64 -4.72 2.71
N ALA A 128 14.96 -5.26 3.73
CA ALA A 128 15.42 -6.44 4.46
C ALA A 128 15.30 -7.73 3.63
N LEU A 129 14.51 -7.73 2.55
CA LEU A 129 14.28 -8.88 1.69
C LEU A 129 15.15 -8.78 0.43
N GLY A 130 15.96 -9.82 0.18
CA GLY A 130 16.95 -9.83 -0.89
C GLY A 130 16.36 -10.11 -2.27
N SER A 131 15.35 -10.99 -2.34
CA SER A 131 14.78 -11.45 -3.61
C SER A 131 13.36 -10.93 -3.89
N ALA A 132 13.01 -10.81 -5.17
CA ALA A 132 11.65 -10.45 -5.58
C ALA A 132 10.61 -11.51 -5.14
N ALA A 133 10.99 -12.79 -5.10
CA ALA A 133 10.11 -13.87 -4.66
C ALA A 133 9.75 -13.74 -3.17
N GLU A 134 10.72 -13.42 -2.32
CA GLU A 134 10.49 -13.17 -0.89
C GLU A 134 9.59 -11.95 -0.68
N LYS A 135 9.78 -10.87 -1.44
CA LYS A 135 8.93 -9.68 -1.37
C LYS A 135 7.48 -9.99 -1.75
N VAL A 136 7.28 -10.83 -2.78
CA VAL A 136 5.95 -11.30 -3.20
C VAL A 136 5.31 -12.15 -2.11
N GLN A 137 6.06 -13.08 -1.51
CA GLN A 137 5.57 -13.90 -0.39
C GLN A 137 5.23 -13.06 0.84
N PHE A 138 6.06 -12.07 1.17
CA PHE A 138 5.79 -11.12 2.25
C PHE A 138 4.48 -10.36 2.01
N LEU A 139 4.26 -9.86 0.80
CA LEU A 139 3.02 -9.16 0.47
C LEU A 139 1.80 -10.10 0.55
N LYS A 140 1.91 -11.33 0.03
CA LYS A 140 0.84 -12.33 0.15
C LYS A 140 0.52 -12.66 1.61
N LYS A 141 1.53 -12.77 2.46
CA LYS A 141 1.35 -12.98 3.91
C LYS A 141 0.65 -11.79 4.55
N ARG A 142 1.07 -10.55 4.24
CA ARG A 142 0.38 -9.33 4.72
C ARG A 142 -1.08 -9.26 4.29
N ILE A 143 -1.39 -9.67 3.05
CA ILE A 143 -2.77 -9.76 2.56
C ILE A 143 -3.58 -10.77 3.40
N ALA A 144 -2.98 -11.92 3.73
CA ALA A 144 -3.61 -12.96 4.54
C ALA A 144 -3.80 -12.55 6.01
N ASP A 145 -2.79 -11.98 6.65
CA ASP A 145 -2.84 -11.55 8.06
C ASP A 145 -3.89 -10.44 8.29
N THR A 146 -4.24 -9.71 7.23
CA THR A 146 -5.23 -8.64 7.29
C THR A 146 -6.65 -9.12 6.92
N SER A 147 -6.83 -10.40 6.53
CA SER A 147 -8.11 -10.97 6.06
C SER A 147 -9.27 -10.74 7.04
#